data_AF-A0A7W6IIA1-F1
#
_entry.id   AF-A0A7W6IIA1-F1
#
_cell.length_a   1.000
_cell.length_b   1.000
_cell.length_c   1.000
_cell.angle_alpha   90.00
_cell.angle_beta   90.00
_cell.angle_gamma   90.00
#
_symmetry.space_group_name_H-M   'P 1'
#
loop_
_entity.id
_entity.type
_entity.pdbx_description
1 polymer ?
#
loop_
_entity_poly.entity_id
_entity_poly.type
_entity_poly.pdbx_seq_one_letter_code
_entity_poly.pdbx_strand_id
1 'polypeptide(L)'
;MAETVALAGRGILILDPSSTLISGDAHLDEGIVLWPSIIIQNLGGRIDIGRGTELFSGTRIVAAGGAVTIGAETDIGEEGGFTIKAGSGDTIDIGDGARLLGGGSLSLTNRIGRGAQILGPIRCQNCTLGDGGTYRDPVPDQRGGVLKGSGAARHVEVPQGHVIQAFGLFTDAVMRRQSYFHPKG
;
A
#
# COMPACT_ATOMS: atom_id res chain seq x y z
N MET A 1 -27.73 17.98 1.45
CA MET A 1 -27.81 18.40 0.03
C MET A 1 -27.82 19.91 -0.16
N ALA A 2 -28.66 20.68 0.54
CA ALA A 2 -28.72 22.14 0.37
C ALA A 2 -27.36 22.85 0.59
N GLU A 3 -26.60 22.45 1.62
CA GLU A 3 -25.26 22.98 1.89
C GLU A 3 -24.26 22.65 0.77
N THR A 4 -24.30 21.43 0.23
CA THR A 4 -23.47 20.98 -0.89
C THR A 4 -23.76 21.80 -2.16
N VAL A 5 -25.03 22.07 -2.45
CA VAL A 5 -25.45 22.89 -3.60
C VAL A 5 -25.01 24.35 -3.43
N ALA A 6 -25.10 24.90 -2.23
CA ALA A 6 -24.63 26.26 -1.95
C ALA A 6 -23.12 26.42 -2.17
N LEU A 7 -22.32 25.40 -1.85
CA LEU A 7 -20.89 25.38 -2.15
C LEU A 7 -20.63 25.34 -3.67
N ALA A 8 -21.36 24.51 -4.42
CA ALA A 8 -21.27 24.49 -5.88
C ALA A 8 -21.62 25.85 -6.51
N GLY A 9 -22.64 26.54 -5.98
CA GLY A 9 -23.00 27.90 -6.39
C GLY A 9 -21.91 28.96 -6.18
N ARG A 10 -20.88 28.66 -5.38
CA ARG A 10 -19.68 29.50 -5.18
C ARG A 10 -18.51 29.12 -6.10
N GLY A 11 -18.73 28.24 -7.08
CA GLY A 11 -17.68 27.75 -7.98
C GLY A 11 -16.80 26.65 -7.38
N ILE A 12 -17.19 26.06 -6.23
CA ILE A 12 -16.46 24.95 -5.63
C ILE A 12 -16.84 23.66 -6.36
N LEU A 13 -15.86 22.99 -6.96
CA LEU A 13 -16.06 21.67 -7.56
C LEU A 13 -16.22 20.62 -6.45
N ILE A 14 -17.36 19.95 -6.44
CA ILE A 14 -17.66 18.85 -5.53
C ILE A 14 -17.79 17.60 -6.38
N LEU A 15 -16.91 16.64 -6.13
CA LEU A 15 -16.90 15.37 -6.85
C LEU A 15 -17.94 14.44 -6.24
N ASP A 16 -18.50 13.58 -7.07
CA ASP A 16 -19.40 12.54 -6.58
C ASP A 16 -18.63 11.62 -5.60
N PRO A 17 -19.18 11.25 -4.43
CA PRO A 17 -18.48 10.44 -3.44
C PRO A 17 -18.01 9.06 -3.94
N SER A 18 -18.64 8.52 -4.98
CA SER A 18 -18.26 7.25 -5.62
C SER A 18 -17.23 7.41 -6.74
N SER A 19 -16.82 8.64 -7.06
CA SER A 19 -15.86 8.92 -8.13
C SER A 19 -14.52 8.24 -7.89
N THR A 20 -13.93 7.71 -8.95
CA THR A 20 -12.53 7.32 -9.02
C THR A 20 -11.79 8.32 -9.89
N LEU A 21 -10.70 8.89 -9.36
CA LEU A 21 -9.91 9.93 -10.00
C LEU A 21 -8.56 9.37 -10.41
N ILE A 22 -8.22 9.45 -11.69
CA ILE A 22 -6.99 8.88 -12.25
C ILE A 22 -6.36 9.93 -13.16
N SER A 23 -5.10 10.29 -12.92
CA SER A 23 -4.33 11.09 -13.87
C SER A 23 -4.15 10.33 -15.19
N GLY A 24 -4.34 11.00 -16.33
CA GLY A 24 -4.31 10.35 -17.65
C GLY A 24 -2.95 9.81 -18.10
N ASP A 25 -1.89 10.12 -17.37
CA ASP A 25 -0.51 9.67 -17.57
C ASP A 25 -0.07 8.58 -16.57
N ALA A 26 -0.99 8.09 -15.72
CA ALA A 26 -0.75 6.89 -14.93
C ALA A 26 -0.91 5.64 -15.81
N HIS A 27 0.02 4.71 -15.69
CA HIS A 27 -0.01 3.45 -16.45
C HIS A 27 -0.66 2.35 -15.60
N LEU A 28 -1.79 1.84 -16.10
CA LEU A 28 -2.58 0.78 -15.47
C LEU A 28 -2.67 -0.39 -16.46
N ASP A 29 -2.16 -1.53 -16.06
CA ASP A 29 -2.24 -2.76 -16.85
C ASP A 29 -3.67 -3.35 -16.87
N GLU A 30 -3.85 -4.38 -17.71
CA GLU A 30 -5.12 -5.10 -17.86
C GLU A 30 -5.57 -5.83 -16.58
N GLY A 31 -6.89 -5.98 -16.43
CA GLY A 31 -7.49 -6.76 -15.34
C GLY A 31 -7.41 -6.13 -13.94
N ILE A 32 -6.96 -4.89 -13.82
CA ILE A 32 -7.02 -4.14 -12.56
C ILE A 32 -8.49 -3.93 -12.15
N VAL A 33 -8.76 -4.10 -10.86
CA VAL A 33 -10.06 -3.81 -10.26
C VAL A 33 -9.96 -2.53 -9.42
N LEU A 34 -10.79 -1.55 -9.77
CA LEU A 34 -10.88 -0.27 -9.09
C LEU A 34 -12.23 -0.15 -8.38
N TRP A 35 -12.21 -0.22 -7.05
CA TRP A 35 -13.38 0.09 -6.24
C TRP A 35 -13.67 1.61 -6.23
N PRO A 36 -14.88 2.05 -5.84
CA PRO A 36 -15.19 3.48 -5.75
C PRO A 36 -14.26 4.26 -4.81
N SER A 37 -14.17 5.58 -5.00
CA SER A 37 -13.42 6.49 -4.12
C SER A 37 -11.89 6.26 -4.11
N ILE A 38 -11.32 5.85 -5.26
CA ILE A 38 -9.87 5.76 -5.46
C ILE A 38 -9.32 7.07 -6.02
N ILE A 39 -8.10 7.41 -5.62
CA ILE A 39 -7.37 8.55 -6.17
C ILE A 39 -5.98 8.09 -6.61
N ILE A 40 -5.71 8.16 -7.91
CA ILE A 40 -4.39 7.96 -8.53
C ILE A 40 -3.98 9.29 -9.15
N GLN A 41 -2.98 9.93 -8.57
CA GLN A 41 -2.58 11.27 -8.95
C GLN A 41 -1.08 11.33 -9.29
N ASN A 42 -0.77 11.46 -10.57
CA ASN A 42 0.55 11.80 -11.02
C ASN A 42 0.71 13.33 -11.12
N LEU A 43 1.74 13.87 -10.49
CA LEU A 43 2.10 15.29 -10.42
C LEU A 43 3.55 15.46 -10.87
N GLY A 44 3.85 15.02 -12.09
CA GLY A 44 5.19 15.08 -12.69
C GLY A 44 6.14 13.96 -12.24
N GLY A 45 5.61 12.85 -11.75
CA GLY A 45 6.36 11.63 -11.41
C GLY A 45 6.03 10.47 -12.36
N ARG A 46 6.08 9.24 -11.83
CA ARG A 46 5.69 8.01 -12.54
C ARG A 46 4.82 7.14 -11.64
N ILE A 47 3.74 6.60 -12.19
CA ILE A 47 2.90 5.59 -11.55
C ILE A 47 2.68 4.45 -12.55
N ASP A 48 3.14 3.25 -12.20
CA ASP A 48 2.90 2.01 -12.95
C ASP A 48 2.21 1.00 -12.02
N ILE A 49 1.09 0.43 -12.47
CA ILE A 49 0.33 -0.57 -11.72
C ILE A 49 0.16 -1.82 -12.57
N GLY A 50 0.68 -2.94 -12.07
CA GLY A 50 0.67 -4.23 -12.75
C GLY A 50 -0.71 -4.90 -12.78
N ARG A 51 -0.87 -5.80 -13.75
CA ARG A 51 -2.12 -6.51 -14.03
C ARG A 51 -2.74 -7.21 -12.83
N GLY A 52 -4.06 -7.33 -12.83
CA GLY A 52 -4.80 -8.09 -11.81
C GLY A 52 -4.70 -7.51 -10.39
N THR A 53 -4.16 -6.30 -10.23
CA THR A 53 -4.13 -5.60 -8.94
C THR A 53 -5.54 -5.17 -8.55
N GLU A 54 -5.88 -5.34 -7.27
CA GLU A 54 -7.11 -4.86 -6.68
C GLU A 54 -6.85 -3.65 -5.78
N LEU A 55 -7.43 -2.51 -6.15
CA LEU A 55 -7.41 -1.30 -5.34
C LEU A 55 -8.79 -1.14 -4.70
N PHE A 56 -8.85 -1.21 -3.38
CA PHE A 56 -10.09 -1.04 -2.62
C PHE A 56 -10.36 0.43 -2.29
N SER A 57 -11.60 0.74 -1.90
CA SER A 57 -12.05 2.09 -1.61
C SER A 57 -11.18 2.81 -0.57
N GLY A 58 -10.93 4.10 -0.80
CA GLY A 58 -10.05 4.91 0.05
C GLY A 58 -8.56 4.75 -0.25
N THR A 59 -8.19 3.92 -1.24
CA THR A 59 -6.82 3.88 -1.74
C THR A 59 -6.44 5.19 -2.43
N ARG A 60 -5.31 5.76 -2.01
CA ARG A 60 -4.74 6.98 -2.57
C ARG A 60 -3.29 6.77 -2.97
N ILE A 61 -2.98 6.95 -4.24
CA ILE A 61 -1.63 6.84 -4.81
C ILE A 61 -1.25 8.21 -5.37
N VAL A 62 -0.12 8.75 -4.93
CA VAL A 62 0.39 10.05 -5.38
C VAL A 62 1.87 9.96 -5.72
N ALA A 63 2.23 10.37 -6.93
CA ALA A 63 3.61 10.56 -7.34
C ALA A 63 3.85 12.05 -7.66
N ALA A 64 4.55 12.75 -6.79
CA ALA A 64 4.84 14.18 -6.94
C ALA A 64 6.33 14.40 -7.23
N GLY A 65 6.73 14.13 -8.48
CA GLY A 65 8.14 14.09 -8.90
C GLY A 65 8.89 12.82 -8.51
N GLY A 66 8.23 11.88 -7.85
CA GLY A 66 8.77 10.56 -7.47
C GLY A 66 8.21 9.44 -8.34
N ALA A 67 8.58 8.19 -8.00
CA ALA A 67 8.09 7.00 -8.69
C ALA A 67 7.34 6.07 -7.74
N VAL A 68 6.20 5.54 -8.21
CA VAL A 68 5.46 4.45 -7.57
C VAL A 68 5.31 3.31 -8.58
N THR A 69 5.85 2.14 -8.24
CA THR A 69 5.68 0.91 -9.02
C THR A 69 4.92 -0.09 -8.18
N ILE A 70 3.79 -0.61 -8.69
CA ILE A 70 3.01 -1.67 -8.04
C ILE A 70 3.01 -2.89 -8.95
N GLY A 71 3.46 -4.03 -8.43
CA GLY A 71 3.50 -5.30 -9.12
C GLY A 71 2.12 -5.90 -9.35
N ALA A 72 2.08 -7.00 -10.09
CA ALA A 72 0.86 -7.70 -10.45
C ALA A 72 0.17 -8.36 -9.24
N GLU A 73 -1.14 -8.57 -9.33
CA GLU A 73 -1.93 -9.35 -8.36
C GLU A 73 -1.78 -8.87 -6.90
N THR A 74 -1.61 -7.55 -6.71
CA THR A 74 -1.49 -6.92 -5.40
C THR A 74 -2.87 -6.56 -4.83
N ASP A 75 -3.07 -6.70 -3.52
CA ASP A 75 -4.28 -6.21 -2.83
C ASP A 75 -3.95 -4.95 -2.02
N ILE A 76 -4.62 -3.83 -2.28
CA ILE A 76 -4.35 -2.55 -1.60
C ILE A 76 -5.62 -1.92 -1.07
N GLY A 77 -5.62 -1.65 0.24
CA GLY A 77 -6.62 -0.84 0.91
C GLY A 77 -7.86 -1.57 1.39
N GLU A 78 -7.88 -2.90 1.31
CA GLU A 78 -8.94 -3.70 1.95
C GLU A 78 -9.00 -3.35 3.45
N GLU A 79 -10.22 -3.21 3.97
CA GLU A 79 -10.48 -2.89 5.39
C GLU A 79 -9.87 -1.56 5.90
N GLY A 80 -9.80 -0.50 5.09
CA GLY A 80 -9.47 0.85 5.61
C GLY A 80 -8.79 1.81 4.65
N GLY A 81 -8.69 1.48 3.37
CA GLY A 81 -7.91 2.24 2.39
C GLY A 81 -6.40 2.11 2.63
N PHE A 82 -5.61 2.77 1.80
CA PHE A 82 -4.16 2.82 1.96
C PHE A 82 -3.61 4.05 1.23
N THR A 83 -2.65 4.77 1.82
CA THR A 83 -2.02 5.93 1.16
C THR A 83 -0.59 5.64 0.74
N ILE A 84 -0.30 5.74 -0.55
CA ILE A 84 1.05 5.65 -1.12
C ILE A 84 1.42 7.02 -1.66
N LYS A 85 2.52 7.61 -1.17
CA LYS A 85 2.96 8.94 -1.60
C LYS A 85 4.48 8.99 -1.80
N ALA A 86 4.90 9.08 -3.06
CA ALA A 86 6.29 9.37 -3.43
C ALA A 86 6.45 10.87 -3.73
N GLY A 87 7.33 11.56 -2.99
CA GLY A 87 7.75 12.92 -3.30
C GLY A 87 8.91 12.95 -4.29
N SER A 88 9.42 14.15 -4.58
CA SER A 88 10.53 14.32 -5.54
C SER A 88 11.76 13.51 -5.12
N GLY A 89 12.23 12.64 -6.00
CA GLY A 89 13.37 11.75 -5.76
C GLY A 89 13.06 10.48 -4.95
N ASP A 90 11.84 10.33 -4.40
CA ASP A 90 11.44 9.12 -3.70
C ASP A 90 11.06 8.00 -4.68
N THR A 91 11.35 6.75 -4.32
CA THR A 91 10.88 5.56 -5.05
C THR A 91 10.13 4.61 -4.12
N ILE A 92 8.91 4.27 -4.47
CA ILE A 92 8.11 3.27 -3.77
C ILE A 92 7.86 2.11 -4.72
N ASP A 93 8.52 0.97 -4.45
CA ASP A 93 8.36 -0.25 -5.23
C ASP A 93 7.61 -1.30 -4.40
N ILE A 94 6.52 -1.81 -4.94
CA ILE A 94 5.69 -2.86 -4.35
C ILE A 94 5.71 -4.04 -5.33
N GLY A 95 6.19 -5.20 -4.88
CA GLY A 95 6.31 -6.40 -5.71
C GLY A 95 5.00 -7.17 -5.85
N ASP A 96 5.00 -8.13 -6.78
CA ASP A 96 3.81 -8.92 -7.12
C ASP A 96 3.23 -9.66 -5.90
N GLY A 97 1.90 -9.77 -5.84
CA GLY A 97 1.21 -10.53 -4.80
C GLY A 97 1.35 -9.95 -3.39
N ALA A 98 1.81 -8.70 -3.26
CA ALA A 98 1.90 -8.02 -1.98
C ALA A 98 0.51 -7.64 -1.45
N ARG A 99 0.39 -7.42 -0.14
CA ARG A 99 -0.87 -6.99 0.49
C ARG A 99 -0.64 -5.81 1.41
N LEU A 100 -1.31 -4.70 1.12
CA LEU A 100 -1.22 -3.45 1.87
C LEU A 100 -2.60 -3.09 2.43
N LEU A 101 -2.92 -3.59 3.62
CA LEU A 101 -4.29 -3.62 4.14
C LEU A 101 -4.43 -2.85 5.46
N GLY A 102 -5.64 -2.40 5.76
CA GLY A 102 -5.98 -1.87 7.09
C GLY A 102 -5.58 -0.42 7.36
N GLY A 103 -5.57 0.47 6.36
CA GLY A 103 -5.45 1.91 6.60
C GLY A 103 -4.04 2.45 6.82
N GLY A 104 -3.01 1.78 6.29
CA GLY A 104 -1.61 2.20 6.40
C GLY A 104 -1.18 3.29 5.41
N SER A 105 0.10 3.63 5.45
CA SER A 105 0.71 4.49 4.43
C SER A 105 2.17 4.18 4.12
N LEU A 106 2.58 4.45 2.87
CA LEU A 106 3.97 4.52 2.44
C LEU A 106 4.32 5.97 2.09
N SER A 107 5.43 6.47 2.63
CA SER A 107 6.01 7.76 2.24
C SER A 107 7.53 7.69 2.25
N LEU A 108 8.20 8.61 1.54
CA LEU A 108 9.62 8.49 1.22
C LEU A 108 9.89 7.22 0.38
N THR A 109 11.15 6.79 0.32
CA THR A 109 11.51 5.57 -0.40
C THR A 109 11.07 4.33 0.37
N ASN A 110 10.48 3.33 -0.28
CA ASN A 110 10.13 2.05 0.33
C ASN A 110 10.26 0.92 -0.69
N ARG A 111 10.68 -0.25 -0.25
CA ARG A 111 10.66 -1.48 -1.06
C ARG A 111 9.83 -2.54 -0.35
N ILE A 112 8.64 -2.82 -0.87
CA ILE A 112 7.78 -3.89 -0.40
C ILE A 112 7.96 -5.07 -1.34
N GLY A 113 8.63 -6.13 -0.87
CA GLY A 113 8.98 -7.26 -1.71
C GLY A 113 7.80 -8.05 -2.25
N ARG A 114 8.08 -8.94 -3.21
CA ARG A 114 7.10 -9.90 -3.74
C ARG A 114 6.48 -10.70 -2.59
N GLY A 115 5.15 -10.77 -2.54
CA GLY A 115 4.41 -11.49 -1.50
C GLY A 115 4.49 -10.91 -0.09
N ALA A 116 5.15 -9.75 0.10
CA ALA A 116 5.25 -9.09 1.40
C ALA A 116 3.92 -8.47 1.83
N GLN A 117 3.78 -8.20 3.13
CA GLN A 117 2.50 -7.75 3.70
C GLN A 117 2.69 -6.60 4.70
N ILE A 118 1.81 -5.61 4.61
CA ILE A 118 1.58 -4.59 5.64
C ILE A 118 0.13 -4.72 6.08
N LEU A 119 -0.06 -5.10 7.34
CA LEU A 119 -1.37 -5.48 7.89
C LEU A 119 -1.74 -4.56 9.06
N GLY A 120 -2.52 -3.53 8.77
CA GLY A 120 -3.04 -2.54 9.71
C GLY A 120 -2.51 -1.12 9.47
N PRO A 121 -2.91 -0.15 10.31
CA PRO A 121 -2.64 1.27 10.10
C PRO A 121 -1.20 1.62 10.48
N ILE A 122 -0.26 1.22 9.61
CA ILE A 122 1.18 1.37 9.80
C ILE A 122 1.69 2.42 8.82
N ARG A 123 2.37 3.44 9.35
CA ARG A 123 3.07 4.46 8.55
C ARG A 123 4.50 4.01 8.31
N CYS A 124 4.83 3.67 7.07
CA CYS A 124 6.17 3.22 6.67
C CYS A 124 6.95 4.35 5.98
N GLN A 125 8.22 4.45 6.35
CA GLN A 125 9.18 5.41 5.80
C GLN A 125 10.55 4.75 5.71
N ASN A 126 11.14 4.68 4.51
CA ASN A 126 12.45 4.04 4.31
C ASN A 126 12.46 2.57 4.77
N CYS A 127 11.38 1.85 4.52
CA CYS A 127 11.23 0.44 4.91
C CYS A 127 11.53 -0.51 3.76
N THR A 128 12.10 -1.67 4.09
CA THR A 128 12.36 -2.76 3.16
C THR A 128 11.74 -4.04 3.69
N LEU A 129 10.81 -4.64 2.96
CA LEU A 129 10.26 -5.96 3.25
C LEU A 129 10.80 -6.93 2.20
N GLY A 130 11.37 -8.04 2.65
CA GLY A 130 12.01 -9.04 1.79
C GLY A 130 11.00 -9.79 0.92
N ASP A 131 11.46 -10.22 -0.24
CA ASP A 131 10.66 -11.03 -1.18
C ASP A 131 10.38 -12.43 -0.60
N GLY A 132 9.32 -13.07 -1.07
CA GLY A 132 9.01 -14.47 -0.79
C GLY A 132 7.76 -14.95 -1.52
N GLY A 133 7.23 -16.10 -1.11
CA GLY A 133 5.88 -16.52 -1.49
C GLY A 133 4.83 -15.53 -0.98
N THR A 134 3.64 -15.55 -1.58
CA THR A 134 2.51 -14.75 -1.09
C THR A 134 2.00 -15.32 0.24
N TYR A 135 1.04 -14.65 0.87
CA TYR A 135 0.36 -15.16 2.07
C TYR A 135 -0.26 -16.57 1.90
N ARG A 136 -0.45 -17.01 0.65
CA ARG A 136 -0.97 -18.34 0.28
C ARG A 136 0.10 -19.44 0.28
N ASP A 137 1.39 -19.11 0.38
CA ASP A 137 2.46 -20.11 0.44
C ASP A 137 2.23 -21.05 1.65
N PRO A 138 2.27 -22.38 1.45
CA PRO A 138 2.02 -23.34 2.51
C PRO A 138 3.11 -23.35 3.59
N VAL A 139 4.31 -22.84 3.31
CA VAL A 139 5.42 -22.74 4.27
C VAL A 139 5.53 -21.28 4.73
N PRO A 140 5.07 -20.94 5.96
CA PRO A 140 5.02 -19.55 6.42
C PRO A 140 6.37 -18.82 6.34
N ASP A 141 7.47 -19.53 6.62
CA ASP A 141 8.81 -18.96 6.61
C ASP A 141 9.40 -18.77 5.19
N GLN A 142 8.69 -19.17 4.13
CA GLN A 142 9.02 -18.87 2.73
C GLN A 142 8.28 -17.64 2.20
N ARG A 143 7.31 -17.10 2.95
CA ARG A 143 6.53 -15.92 2.56
C ARG A 143 7.35 -14.63 2.58
N GLY A 144 6.88 -13.58 1.92
CA GLY A 144 7.49 -12.26 2.01
C GLY A 144 7.49 -11.69 3.45
N GLY A 145 8.32 -10.68 3.70
CA GLY A 145 8.39 -10.02 5.01
C GLY A 145 7.06 -9.36 5.41
N VAL A 146 6.76 -9.31 6.71
CA VAL A 146 5.47 -8.80 7.21
C VAL A 146 5.63 -7.74 8.30
N LEU A 147 4.90 -6.64 8.17
CA LEU A 147 4.59 -5.72 9.26
C LEU A 147 3.13 -5.89 9.66
N LYS A 148 2.86 -6.06 10.95
CA LYS A 148 1.49 -6.25 11.47
C LYS A 148 1.23 -5.41 12.72
N GLY A 149 0.05 -4.79 12.79
CA GLY A 149 -0.39 -4.01 13.95
C GLY A 149 -0.67 -2.55 13.59
N SER A 150 -0.25 -1.60 14.42
CA SER A 150 -0.58 -0.18 14.26
C SER A 150 0.56 0.71 14.74
N GLY A 151 0.89 1.77 14.00
CA GLY A 151 1.89 2.74 14.44
C GLY A 151 2.84 3.20 13.33
N ALA A 152 4.14 3.27 13.63
CA ALA A 152 5.15 3.80 12.72
C ALA A 152 6.34 2.84 12.55
N ALA A 153 6.70 2.58 11.29
CA ALA A 153 7.90 1.89 10.90
C ALA A 153 8.80 2.87 10.13
N ARG A 154 10.02 3.08 10.61
CA ARG A 154 11.01 3.95 9.98
C ARG A 154 12.33 3.21 9.90
N HIS A 155 12.93 3.12 8.72
CA HIS A 155 14.21 2.42 8.54
C HIS A 155 14.16 0.97 9.05
N VAL A 156 13.02 0.30 8.83
CA VAL A 156 12.81 -1.09 9.25
C VAL A 156 13.04 -2.01 8.06
N GLU A 157 13.84 -3.03 8.28
CA GLU A 157 14.05 -4.12 7.34
C GLU A 157 13.46 -5.40 7.89
N VAL A 158 12.56 -6.06 7.14
CA VAL A 158 11.97 -7.34 7.51
C VAL A 158 12.33 -8.38 6.45
N PRO A 159 13.23 -9.34 6.76
CA PRO A 159 13.61 -10.38 5.81
C PRO A 159 12.44 -11.30 5.43
N GLN A 160 12.63 -12.10 4.37
CA GLN A 160 11.74 -13.19 4.02
C GLN A 160 11.40 -14.06 5.25
N GLY A 161 10.13 -14.45 5.36
CA GLY A 161 9.65 -15.36 6.41
C GLY A 161 9.64 -14.77 7.80
N HIS A 162 9.83 -13.45 7.95
CA HIS A 162 9.80 -12.77 9.23
C HIS A 162 8.62 -11.82 9.35
N VAL A 163 8.23 -11.56 10.60
CA VAL A 163 7.17 -10.63 11.00
C VAL A 163 7.70 -9.73 12.10
N ILE A 164 7.40 -8.44 12.00
CA ILE A 164 7.35 -7.57 13.17
C ILE A 164 5.90 -7.28 13.46
N GLN A 165 5.43 -7.68 14.65
CA GLN A 165 4.11 -7.34 15.16
C GLN A 165 4.25 -6.31 16.28
N ALA A 166 3.70 -5.11 16.11
CA ALA A 166 3.88 -4.01 17.05
C ALA A 166 2.66 -3.08 17.14
N PHE A 167 2.55 -2.39 18.28
CA PHE A 167 1.64 -1.28 18.51
C PHE A 167 2.46 -0.08 18.98
N GLY A 168 2.71 0.89 18.10
CA GLY A 168 3.64 2.00 18.35
C GLY A 168 4.83 1.99 17.39
N LEU A 169 6.05 1.98 17.92
CA LEU A 169 7.28 2.00 17.12
C LEU A 169 7.70 0.59 16.74
N PHE A 170 7.86 0.33 15.44
CA PHE A 170 8.27 -0.98 14.93
C PHE A 170 9.77 -1.25 15.07
N THR A 171 10.59 -0.19 15.21
CA THR A 171 12.05 -0.31 15.42
C THR A 171 12.41 -1.01 16.72
N ASP A 172 11.53 -0.93 17.71
CA ASP A 172 11.79 -1.42 19.08
C ASP A 172 11.16 -2.81 19.29
N ALA A 173 10.41 -3.30 18.29
CA ALA A 173 9.63 -4.52 18.39
C ALA A 173 10.45 -5.76 17.99
N VAL A 174 10.09 -6.89 18.60
CA VAL A 174 10.76 -8.16 18.34
C VAL A 174 10.34 -8.69 16.98
N MET A 175 11.33 -8.97 16.14
CA MET A 175 11.15 -9.71 14.89
C MET A 175 11.07 -11.21 15.18
N ARG A 176 10.10 -11.89 14.55
CA ARG A 176 9.88 -13.34 14.71
C ARG A 176 9.73 -14.01 13.36
N ARG A 177 10.02 -15.31 13.31
CA ARG A 177 9.63 -16.16 12.17
C ARG A 177 8.12 -16.21 12.02
N GLN A 178 7.63 -16.31 10.80
CA GLN A 178 6.19 -16.44 10.51
C GLN A 178 5.61 -17.72 11.09
N SER A 179 6.38 -18.81 11.14
CA SER A 179 5.97 -20.08 11.78
C SER A 179 5.60 -19.94 13.25
N TYR A 180 6.10 -18.92 13.96
CA TYR A 180 5.67 -18.61 15.33
C TYR A 180 4.16 -18.31 15.42
N PHE A 181 3.58 -17.70 14.38
CA PHE A 181 2.16 -17.36 14.31
C PHE A 181 1.32 -18.43 13.60
N HIS A 182 1.97 -19.47 13.06
CA HIS A 182 1.36 -20.57 12.33
C HIS A 182 1.95 -21.90 12.81
N PRO A 183 1.76 -22.27 14.09
CA PRO A 183 2.28 -23.52 14.61
C PRO A 183 1.67 -24.69 13.83
N LYS A 184 2.50 -25.67 13.47
CA LYS A 184 2.00 -26.96 12.96
C LYS A 184 1.34 -27.66 14.14
N GLY A 185 0.02 -27.89 14.03
CA GLY A 185 -0.71 -28.78 14.93
C GLY A 185 -0.27 -30.22 14.76
#